data_AF-A0AA96X309-F1
#
_entry.id   AF-A0AA96X309-F1
#
_cell.length_a   1.000
_cell.length_b   1.000
_cell.length_c   1.000
_cell.angle_alpha   90.00
_cell.angle_beta   90.00
_cell.angle_gamma   90.00
#
_symmetry.space_group_name_H-M   'P 1'
#
loop_
_entity.id
_entity.type
_entity.pdbx_description
1 polymer ?
#
loop_
_entity_poly.entity_id
_entity_poly.type
_entity_poly.pdbx_seq_one_letter_code
_entity_poly.pdbx_strand_id
1 'polypeptide(L)'
;MEEKDSIDKKVSSKKISRRNFTKGAVQLGIAASAASTGLVSALSMLDRNFYDQYDYVIVGSGAGGGPLAVNLAKAGFSVLVLEAGADDPSDDTHNIPAWHPFASEDPKLSWDFFVKHYADINQQKLDEKYVSGKGILYPRASTIGGCTTHHALITVYPHNNDFDRIARDTGDISWDSANMRRYFERLERCEYVPRPIFSNPSRHGFDGWLPTNRGNPALLLEDPAILKVAQAALAKYGLEGALEKIISGNLRLDINHWDVASGQEGPFIAPMAADSRNRRTSVREYLLDTQSVYPNLLHIRTNSLATRVLFEGNTAVGVEFLEGASLYKADPYHDESGTAGVLRQVRANREVILSGGAFNSPQLLKLSGIGPAHELRDHGIEPLVDLPGVGENLQDRYEVGIVSEMSEDLALLKDCTWGRGMIPA
;
A
#
# COMPACT_ATOMS: atom_id res chain seq x y z
N MET A 1 78.63 -11.05 -41.01
CA MET A 1 79.85 -11.74 -40.56
C MET A 1 79.38 -12.82 -39.58
N GLU A 2 79.33 -14.07 -40.07
CA GLU A 2 79.30 -15.41 -39.44
C GLU A 2 78.63 -15.60 -38.05
N GLU A 3 77.55 -16.39 -37.94
CA GLU A 3 77.46 -17.85 -37.60
C GLU A 3 77.96 -18.17 -36.16
N LYS A 4 77.35 -19.00 -35.28
CA LYS A 4 76.36 -20.09 -35.36
C LYS A 4 76.01 -20.62 -33.93
N ASP A 5 74.96 -21.45 -33.86
CA ASP A 5 74.66 -22.56 -32.91
C ASP A 5 74.38 -22.27 -31.41
N SER A 6 73.44 -22.91 -30.67
CA SER A 6 72.44 -23.98 -30.91
C SER A 6 71.47 -24.12 -29.70
N ILE A 7 70.20 -24.55 -29.96
CA ILE A 7 69.39 -25.64 -29.34
C ILE A 7 69.20 -25.64 -27.77
N ASP A 8 68.05 -25.83 -27.10
CA ASP A 8 66.66 -26.22 -27.40
C ASP A 8 65.66 -25.75 -26.29
N LYS A 9 64.37 -25.96 -26.57
CA LYS A 9 63.08 -25.54 -25.95
C LYS A 9 62.88 -25.42 -24.42
N LYS A 10 62.15 -24.35 -24.06
CA LYS A 10 61.48 -24.03 -22.77
C LYS A 10 60.01 -24.50 -22.75
N VAL A 11 59.56 -25.09 -21.63
CA VAL A 11 58.15 -25.01 -21.17
C VAL A 11 58.08 -24.81 -19.63
N SER A 12 57.54 -23.64 -19.28
CA SER A 12 56.64 -23.24 -18.18
C SER A 12 56.79 -23.62 -16.70
N SER A 13 56.73 -22.54 -15.90
CA SER A 13 56.03 -22.29 -14.62
C SER A 13 56.46 -22.96 -13.31
N LYS A 14 57.43 -22.29 -12.70
CA LYS A 14 57.60 -21.84 -11.29
C LYS A 14 56.74 -22.43 -10.15
N LYS A 15 57.51 -22.89 -9.15
CA LYS A 15 57.25 -23.37 -7.80
C LYS A 15 56.71 -22.31 -6.81
N ILE A 16 55.95 -22.81 -5.83
CA ILE A 16 55.62 -22.23 -4.52
C ILE A 16 56.79 -22.47 -3.53
N SER A 17 57.06 -21.54 -2.62
CA SER A 17 57.80 -21.76 -1.36
C SER A 17 57.32 -20.74 -0.32
N ARG A 18 56.58 -21.11 0.74
CA ARG A 18 57.00 -21.67 2.05
C ARG A 18 58.01 -20.82 2.83
N ARG A 19 57.52 -19.72 3.45
CA ARG A 19 57.92 -19.28 4.81
C ARG A 19 57.00 -18.16 5.30
N ASN A 20 56.02 -18.53 6.12
CA ASN A 20 55.68 -17.90 7.40
C ASN A 20 54.43 -18.60 7.95
N PHE A 21 54.67 -19.52 8.88
CA PHE A 21 53.69 -20.36 9.55
C PHE A 21 53.63 -19.92 11.03
N THR A 22 52.40 -19.89 11.56
CA THR A 22 51.99 -19.82 12.99
C THR A 22 51.88 -18.45 13.68
N LYS A 23 50.63 -18.01 13.87
CA LYS A 23 49.80 -18.04 15.10
C LYS A 23 48.47 -17.34 14.76
N GLY A 24 47.26 -17.77 15.13
CA GLY A 24 46.71 -18.99 15.68
C GLY A 24 45.22 -18.99 15.33
N ALA A 25 44.67 -20.16 15.03
CA ALA A 25 43.26 -20.38 14.74
C ALA A 25 42.45 -20.40 16.03
N VAL A 26 41.30 -19.72 16.04
CA VAL A 26 40.16 -20.06 16.90
C VAL A 26 38.88 -19.88 16.07
N GLN A 27 38.10 -20.97 16.01
CA GLN A 27 36.70 -21.09 15.58
C GLN A 27 36.37 -21.09 14.07
N LEU A 28 36.63 -22.26 13.46
CA LEU A 28 35.82 -22.79 12.36
C LEU A 28 34.88 -23.84 12.98
N GLY A 29 33.64 -23.44 13.19
CA GLY A 29 32.55 -24.28 13.67
C GLY A 29 31.29 -23.42 13.70
N ILE A 30 30.30 -23.75 12.86
CA ILE A 30 29.06 -23.01 12.55
C ILE A 30 29.20 -22.01 11.39
N ALA A 31 29.47 -22.51 10.18
CA ALA A 31 29.25 -21.74 8.93
C ALA A 31 28.76 -22.63 7.77
N ALA A 32 28.13 -23.78 8.08
CA ALA A 32 27.64 -24.73 7.07
C ALA A 32 26.11 -24.96 7.14
N SER A 33 25.38 -24.26 8.02
CA SER A 33 23.90 -24.38 8.15
C SER A 33 23.13 -23.13 7.71
N ALA A 34 23.78 -21.97 7.58
CA ALA A 34 23.12 -20.71 7.22
C ALA A 34 23.14 -20.41 5.70
N ALA A 35 24.12 -20.95 4.97
CA ALA A 35 24.21 -20.74 3.52
C ALA A 35 23.27 -21.65 2.72
N SER A 36 22.87 -22.79 3.27
CA SER A 36 21.92 -23.72 2.63
C SER A 36 20.47 -23.30 2.81
N THR A 37 20.10 -22.69 3.94
CA THR A 37 18.73 -22.21 4.20
C THR A 37 18.38 -20.95 3.41
N GLY A 38 19.35 -20.05 3.20
CA GLY A 38 19.18 -18.84 2.37
C GLY A 38 19.06 -19.14 0.87
N LEU A 39 19.89 -20.04 0.33
CA LEU A 39 19.77 -20.47 -1.07
C LEU A 39 18.52 -21.32 -1.31
N VAL A 40 18.13 -22.20 -0.37
CA VAL A 40 16.90 -22.99 -0.49
C VAL A 40 15.66 -22.11 -0.36
N SER A 41 15.68 -21.04 0.46
CA SER A 41 14.56 -20.08 0.52
C SER A 41 14.45 -19.26 -0.77
N ALA A 42 15.57 -18.80 -1.33
CA ALA A 42 15.60 -18.09 -2.61
C ALA A 42 15.21 -18.98 -3.81
N LEU A 43 15.60 -20.27 -3.79
CA LEU A 43 15.17 -21.26 -4.77
C LEU A 43 13.71 -21.72 -4.56
N SER A 44 13.18 -21.65 -3.34
CA SER A 44 11.75 -21.94 -3.06
C SER A 44 10.79 -20.82 -3.48
N MET A 45 11.30 -19.59 -3.63
CA MET A 45 10.57 -18.48 -4.24
C MET A 45 10.47 -18.61 -5.77
N LEU A 46 11.41 -19.34 -6.39
CA LEU A 46 11.57 -19.42 -7.84
C LEU A 46 10.76 -20.53 -8.52
N ASP A 47 10.00 -21.34 -7.78
CA ASP A 47 9.08 -22.31 -8.37
C ASP A 47 7.86 -22.54 -7.46
N ARG A 48 7.18 -21.46 -7.08
CA ARG A 48 5.77 -21.62 -6.70
C ARG A 48 5.03 -21.94 -7.98
N ASN A 49 4.60 -23.19 -8.12
CA ASN A 49 3.76 -23.63 -9.22
C ASN A 49 2.46 -22.81 -9.21
N PHE A 50 2.45 -21.68 -9.90
CA PHE A 50 1.23 -20.99 -10.23
C PHE A 50 0.40 -21.96 -11.08
N TYR A 51 -0.85 -22.14 -10.70
CA TYR A 51 -1.79 -22.94 -11.46
C TYR A 51 -2.20 -22.18 -12.73
N ASP A 52 -2.58 -22.90 -13.77
CA ASP A 52 -3.19 -22.31 -14.95
C ASP A 52 -4.62 -21.80 -14.68
N GLN A 53 -5.24 -22.29 -13.59
CA GLN A 53 -6.62 -21.99 -13.21
C GLN A 53 -6.76 -21.85 -11.69
N TYR A 54 -7.60 -20.90 -11.26
CA TYR A 54 -7.96 -20.68 -9.85
C TYR A 54 -9.47 -20.56 -9.73
N ASP A 55 -10.00 -20.72 -8.52
CA ASP A 55 -11.39 -20.38 -8.26
C ASP A 55 -11.64 -18.88 -8.47
N TYR A 56 -10.75 -18.05 -7.94
CA TYR A 56 -10.83 -16.59 -8.06
C TYR A 56 -9.50 -16.00 -8.54
N VAL A 57 -9.58 -15.07 -9.48
CA VAL A 57 -8.43 -14.24 -9.90
C VAL A 57 -8.74 -12.79 -9.53
N ILE A 58 -7.92 -12.20 -8.67
CA ILE A 58 -8.06 -10.84 -8.17
C ILE A 58 -6.96 -9.97 -8.78
N VAL A 59 -7.35 -8.87 -9.41
CA VAL A 59 -6.41 -7.90 -10.00
C VAL A 59 -6.23 -6.73 -9.05
N GLY A 60 -5.05 -6.61 -8.45
CA GLY A 60 -4.69 -5.58 -7.46
C GLY A 60 -4.80 -6.09 -6.02
N SER A 61 -3.70 -5.96 -5.26
CA SER A 61 -3.59 -6.45 -3.88
C SER A 61 -3.95 -5.41 -2.81
N GLY A 62 -4.51 -4.27 -3.23
CA GLY A 62 -4.79 -3.11 -2.38
C GLY A 62 -5.92 -3.29 -1.35
N ALA A 63 -6.43 -2.17 -0.84
CA ALA A 63 -7.43 -2.10 0.23
C ALA A 63 -8.69 -2.97 0.01
N GLY A 64 -9.13 -3.13 -1.23
CA GLY A 64 -10.27 -4.00 -1.58
C GLY A 64 -9.85 -5.46 -1.84
N GLY A 65 -8.88 -5.64 -2.75
CA GLY A 65 -8.51 -6.97 -3.26
C GLY A 65 -7.82 -7.85 -2.22
N GLY A 66 -6.96 -7.27 -1.38
CA GLY A 66 -6.19 -8.04 -0.41
C GLY A 66 -7.04 -8.70 0.68
N PRO A 67 -7.86 -7.96 1.44
CA PRO A 67 -8.73 -8.56 2.45
C PRO A 67 -9.73 -9.56 1.87
N LEU A 68 -10.21 -9.33 0.64
CA LEU A 68 -11.07 -10.28 -0.06
C LEU A 68 -10.33 -11.58 -0.38
N ALA A 69 -9.11 -11.50 -0.92
CA ALA A 69 -8.26 -12.66 -1.19
C ALA A 69 -8.06 -13.51 0.07
N VAL A 70 -7.77 -12.87 1.20
CA VAL A 70 -7.58 -13.53 2.48
C VAL A 70 -8.86 -14.26 2.93
N ASN A 71 -10.01 -13.61 2.83
CA ASN A 71 -11.27 -14.23 3.24
C ASN A 71 -11.66 -15.41 2.36
N LEU A 72 -11.43 -15.32 1.04
CA LEU A 72 -11.68 -16.42 0.10
C LEU A 72 -10.75 -17.61 0.35
N ALA A 73 -9.46 -17.36 0.57
CA ALA A 73 -8.50 -18.42 0.90
C ALA A 73 -8.84 -19.12 2.23
N LYS A 74 -9.22 -18.34 3.26
CA LYS A 74 -9.70 -18.89 4.56
C LYS A 74 -10.99 -19.69 4.42
N ALA A 75 -11.82 -19.39 3.42
CA ALA A 75 -13.01 -20.16 3.08
C ALA A 75 -12.70 -21.43 2.27
N GLY A 76 -11.44 -21.70 1.95
CA GLY A 76 -11.00 -22.93 1.28
C GLY A 76 -10.90 -22.82 -0.26
N PHE A 77 -10.99 -21.62 -0.82
CA PHE A 77 -10.87 -21.41 -2.26
C PHE A 77 -9.43 -21.17 -2.71
N SER A 78 -9.10 -21.61 -3.92
CA SER A 78 -7.86 -21.25 -4.59
C SER A 78 -7.95 -19.84 -5.20
N VAL A 79 -7.02 -18.96 -4.83
CA VAL A 79 -7.04 -17.54 -5.16
C VAL A 79 -5.68 -17.13 -5.71
N LEU A 80 -5.69 -16.47 -6.86
CA LEU A 80 -4.53 -15.75 -7.38
C LEU A 80 -4.75 -14.24 -7.25
N VAL A 81 -3.83 -13.56 -6.59
CA VAL A 81 -3.73 -12.10 -6.61
C VAL A 81 -2.64 -11.70 -7.60
N LEU A 82 -3.01 -10.95 -8.63
CA LEU A 82 -2.09 -10.32 -9.56
C LEU A 82 -1.79 -8.90 -9.07
N GLU A 83 -0.54 -8.63 -8.71
CA GLU A 83 -0.03 -7.33 -8.30
C GLU A 83 0.98 -6.84 -9.35
N ALA A 84 0.76 -5.63 -9.86
CA ALA A 84 1.63 -5.06 -10.88
C ALA A 84 2.96 -4.61 -10.27
N GLY A 85 2.94 -4.15 -9.02
CA GLY A 85 4.11 -3.73 -8.27
C GLY A 85 4.96 -4.87 -7.69
N ALA A 86 6.10 -4.51 -7.12
CA ALA A 86 7.01 -5.42 -6.43
C ALA A 86 6.69 -5.55 -4.92
N ASP A 87 7.31 -6.52 -4.25
CA ASP A 87 7.34 -6.63 -2.78
C ASP A 87 8.67 -6.12 -2.23
N ASP A 88 8.92 -4.81 -2.37
CA ASP A 88 10.17 -4.18 -1.90
C ASP A 88 9.92 -2.84 -1.18
N PRO A 89 9.13 -2.81 -0.08
CA PRO A 89 9.21 -1.66 0.81
C PRO A 89 10.56 -1.65 1.51
N SER A 90 11.26 -0.51 1.44
CA SER A 90 12.33 -0.26 2.40
C SER A 90 11.73 -0.23 3.81
N ASP A 91 12.30 -1.03 4.73
CA ASP A 91 11.69 -1.30 6.04
C ASP A 91 11.38 0.00 6.80
N ASP A 92 12.26 0.99 6.78
CA ASP A 92 12.06 2.22 7.55
C ASP A 92 10.99 3.15 6.94
N THR A 93 10.98 3.33 5.61
CA THR A 93 10.00 4.17 4.90
C THR A 93 8.57 3.66 5.05
N HIS A 94 8.39 2.34 5.06
CA HIS A 94 7.09 1.75 5.32
C HIS A 94 6.72 1.78 6.81
N ASN A 95 7.58 1.27 7.69
CA ASN A 95 7.19 0.98 9.07
C ASN A 95 6.98 2.23 9.93
N ILE A 96 7.68 3.33 9.66
CA ILE A 96 7.65 4.54 10.49
C ILE A 96 6.48 5.45 10.05
N PRO A 97 5.41 5.64 10.86
CA PRO A 97 4.25 6.41 10.42
C PRO A 97 4.55 7.86 10.05
N ALA A 98 5.49 8.50 10.76
CA ALA A 98 5.92 9.87 10.49
C ALA A 98 6.60 10.04 9.12
N TRP A 99 7.03 8.93 8.49
CA TRP A 99 7.65 8.94 7.16
C TRP A 99 6.65 8.71 6.04
N HIS A 100 5.34 8.76 6.31
CA HIS A 100 4.33 8.65 5.26
C HIS A 100 4.53 9.60 4.07
N PRO A 101 5.04 10.85 4.20
CA PRO A 101 5.26 11.70 3.03
C PRO A 101 6.35 11.12 2.11
N PHE A 102 7.41 10.56 2.70
CA PHE A 102 8.46 9.87 1.97
C PHE A 102 7.94 8.56 1.36
N ALA A 103 7.13 7.80 2.09
CA ALA A 103 6.53 6.57 1.58
C ALA A 103 5.62 6.80 0.39
N SER A 104 4.82 7.88 0.42
CA SER A 104 3.88 8.18 -0.67
C SER A 104 4.57 8.50 -2.00
N GLU A 105 5.82 8.95 -1.96
CA GLU A 105 6.61 9.40 -3.12
C GLU A 105 7.91 8.60 -3.30
N ASP A 106 8.08 7.49 -2.56
CA ASP A 106 9.20 6.57 -2.75
C ASP A 106 9.06 5.92 -4.13
N PRO A 107 10.03 6.04 -5.05
CA PRO A 107 9.95 5.46 -6.39
C PRO A 107 9.77 3.94 -6.39
N LYS A 108 10.14 3.25 -5.30
CA LYS A 108 9.90 1.81 -5.13
C LYS A 108 8.46 1.45 -4.77
N LEU A 109 7.72 2.39 -4.19
CA LEU A 109 6.37 2.17 -3.66
C LEU A 109 5.29 2.85 -4.48
N SER A 110 5.65 3.82 -5.33
CA SER A 110 4.70 4.70 -5.97
C SER A 110 4.61 4.52 -7.49
N TRP A 111 3.42 4.83 -8.01
CA TRP A 111 3.15 5.14 -9.40
C TRP A 111 2.87 6.63 -9.51
N ASP A 112 3.53 7.27 -10.47
CA ASP A 112 3.40 8.68 -10.79
C ASP A 112 2.22 8.90 -11.76
N PHE A 113 1.03 9.05 -11.21
CA PHE A 113 -0.08 9.63 -11.97
C PHE A 113 0.04 11.15 -11.98
N PHE A 114 -0.48 11.76 -13.03
CA PHE A 114 -0.56 13.20 -13.14
C PHE A 114 -1.99 13.60 -13.46
N VAL A 115 -2.49 14.58 -12.71
CA VAL A 115 -3.89 15.02 -12.79
C VAL A 115 -3.99 16.49 -13.14
N LYS A 116 -5.17 16.86 -13.64
CA LYS A 116 -5.58 18.24 -13.84
C LYS A 116 -6.55 18.65 -12.74
N HIS A 117 -6.07 19.34 -11.72
CA HIS A 117 -6.91 19.87 -10.64
C HIS A 117 -7.68 21.13 -11.08
N TYR A 118 -7.02 22.04 -11.78
CA TYR A 118 -7.61 23.32 -12.17
C TYR A 118 -7.88 23.41 -13.67
N ALA A 119 -8.98 24.07 -14.03
CA ALA A 119 -9.31 24.37 -15.42
C ALA A 119 -8.27 25.31 -16.06
N ASP A 120 -7.79 26.30 -15.29
CA ASP A 120 -6.74 27.24 -15.68
C ASP A 120 -5.34 26.63 -15.50
N ILE A 121 -4.58 26.59 -16.59
CA ILE A 121 -3.20 26.09 -16.60
C ILE A 121 -2.24 26.98 -15.83
N ASN A 122 -2.50 28.28 -15.70
CA ASN A 122 -1.64 29.16 -14.91
C ASN A 122 -1.79 28.86 -13.42
N GLN A 123 -3.02 28.54 -12.97
CA GLN A 123 -3.27 28.06 -11.61
C GLN A 123 -2.60 26.71 -11.35
N GLN A 124 -2.68 25.76 -12.29
CA GLN A 124 -1.97 24.46 -12.20
C GLN A 124 -0.47 24.64 -11.95
N LYS A 125 0.17 25.59 -12.64
CA LYS A 125 1.62 25.85 -12.55
C LYS A 125 2.07 26.43 -11.21
N LEU A 126 1.15 26.90 -10.37
CA LEU A 126 1.48 27.40 -9.03
C LEU A 126 1.70 26.25 -8.03
N ASP A 127 1.28 25.04 -8.35
CA ASP A 127 1.50 23.85 -7.53
C ASP A 127 2.96 23.39 -7.68
N GLU A 128 3.66 23.19 -6.56
CA GLU A 128 5.06 22.74 -6.56
C GLU A 128 5.25 21.34 -7.16
N LYS A 129 4.19 20.54 -7.18
CA LYS A 129 4.16 19.19 -7.76
C LYS A 129 3.76 19.19 -9.24
N TYR A 130 3.59 20.36 -9.86
CA TYR A 130 3.31 20.46 -11.29
C TYR A 130 4.54 20.10 -12.14
N VAL A 131 4.35 19.14 -13.04
CA VAL A 131 5.33 18.74 -14.05
C VAL A 131 4.86 19.19 -15.44
N SER A 132 5.69 19.99 -16.11
CA SER A 132 5.39 20.53 -17.44
C SER A 132 5.07 19.41 -18.44
N GLY A 133 3.94 19.53 -19.12
CA GLY A 133 3.47 18.55 -20.10
C GLY A 133 2.77 17.32 -19.51
N LYS A 134 2.77 17.14 -18.18
CA LYS A 134 2.11 16.01 -17.51
C LYS A 134 0.91 16.45 -16.65
N GLY A 135 1.12 17.35 -15.69
CA GLY A 135 0.10 17.76 -14.72
C GLY A 135 0.65 17.81 -13.29
N ILE A 136 -0.23 17.79 -12.29
CA ILE A 136 0.16 17.77 -10.87
C ILE A 136 0.34 16.31 -10.45
N LEU A 137 1.46 15.99 -9.80
CA LEU A 137 1.74 14.65 -9.29
C LEU A 137 0.65 14.18 -8.32
N TYR A 138 0.12 12.99 -8.56
CA TYR A 138 -0.93 12.35 -7.76
C TYR A 138 -0.54 10.89 -7.52
N PRO A 139 0.36 10.61 -6.56
CA PRO A 139 0.95 9.30 -6.44
C PRO A 139 -0.09 8.25 -6.01
N ARG A 140 -0.03 7.06 -6.61
CA ARG A 140 -0.71 5.83 -6.16
C ARG A 140 0.34 4.78 -5.83
N ALA A 141 -0.03 3.64 -5.25
CA ALA A 141 0.96 2.63 -4.87
C ALA A 141 1.23 1.61 -6.00
N SER A 142 2.48 1.16 -6.08
CA SER A 142 3.00 0.09 -6.94
C SER A 142 3.64 -1.02 -6.08
N THR A 143 2.86 -1.62 -5.18
CA THR A 143 3.38 -2.66 -4.28
C THR A 143 2.25 -3.47 -3.65
N ILE A 144 2.61 -4.60 -3.03
CA ILE A 144 1.67 -5.42 -2.26
C ILE A 144 0.98 -4.56 -1.19
N GLY A 145 -0.34 -4.67 -1.08
CA GLY A 145 -1.17 -3.90 -0.14
C GLY A 145 -1.63 -2.54 -0.70
N GLY A 146 -1.14 -2.14 -1.88
CA GLY A 146 -1.52 -0.92 -2.56
C GLY A 146 -1.36 0.32 -1.68
N CYS A 147 -2.30 1.28 -1.78
CA CYS A 147 -2.18 2.54 -1.04
C CYS A 147 -2.17 2.37 0.49
N THR A 148 -2.58 1.22 1.03
CA THR A 148 -2.46 0.97 2.49
C THR A 148 -0.98 0.86 2.93
N THR A 149 -0.08 0.56 2.00
CA THR A 149 1.36 0.42 2.26
C THR A 149 2.08 1.77 2.39
N HIS A 150 1.51 2.85 1.81
CA HIS A 150 2.17 4.18 1.79
C HIS A 150 1.30 5.38 2.23
N HIS A 151 -0.01 5.21 2.50
CA HIS A 151 -0.90 6.31 2.94
C HIS A 151 -0.51 6.90 4.32
N ALA A 152 -1.21 7.94 4.78
CA ALA A 152 -0.98 8.58 6.08
C ALA A 152 -1.51 7.80 7.31
N LEU A 153 -1.94 6.55 7.14
CA LEU A 153 -2.44 5.64 8.19
C LEU A 153 -3.74 6.07 8.90
N ILE A 154 -4.19 7.32 8.72
CA ILE A 154 -5.41 7.87 9.33
C ILE A 154 -6.58 6.91 9.07
N THR A 155 -7.16 6.39 10.15
CA THR A 155 -8.25 5.41 10.11
C THR A 155 -9.50 6.05 10.68
N VAL A 156 -10.38 6.51 9.80
CA VAL A 156 -11.63 7.20 10.16
C VAL A 156 -12.82 6.45 9.57
N TYR A 157 -13.79 6.13 10.43
CA TYR A 157 -15.07 5.55 10.01
C TYR A 157 -15.95 6.66 9.39
N PRO A 158 -16.58 6.42 8.23
CA PRO A 158 -17.49 7.39 7.60
C PRO A 158 -18.71 7.74 8.48
N HIS A 159 -19.39 8.83 8.15
CA HIS A 159 -20.69 9.11 8.77
C HIS A 159 -21.75 8.11 8.26
N ASN A 160 -22.72 7.79 9.10
CA ASN A 160 -23.79 6.84 8.77
C ASN A 160 -24.54 7.25 7.49
N ASN A 161 -24.76 8.55 7.30
CA ASN A 161 -25.43 9.08 6.12
C ASN A 161 -24.67 8.80 4.80
N ASP A 162 -23.35 8.60 4.83
CA ASP A 162 -22.59 8.23 3.64
C ASP A 162 -23.00 6.84 3.14
N PHE A 163 -23.12 5.87 4.06
CA PHE A 163 -23.55 4.50 3.80
C PHE A 163 -25.05 4.42 3.49
N ASP A 164 -25.89 5.10 4.27
CA ASP A 164 -27.34 5.11 4.05
C ASP A 164 -27.72 5.77 2.71
N ARG A 165 -26.91 6.73 2.23
CA ARG A 165 -27.06 7.25 0.87
C ARG A 165 -26.75 6.18 -0.18
N ILE A 166 -25.66 5.42 -0.04
CA ILE A 166 -25.34 4.31 -0.97
C ILE A 166 -26.49 3.30 -1.00
N ALA A 167 -27.00 2.89 0.17
CA ALA A 167 -28.12 1.95 0.26
C ALA A 167 -29.38 2.48 -0.45
N ARG A 168 -29.71 3.76 -0.28
CA ARG A 168 -30.86 4.39 -0.97
C ARG A 168 -30.66 4.49 -2.48
N ASP A 169 -29.49 4.94 -2.91
CA ASP A 169 -29.20 5.20 -4.33
C ASP A 169 -29.10 3.90 -5.14
N THR A 170 -28.62 2.82 -4.51
CA THR A 170 -28.50 1.50 -5.14
C THR A 170 -29.72 0.61 -4.95
N GLY A 171 -30.58 0.90 -3.96
CA GLY A 171 -31.66 0.02 -3.53
C GLY A 171 -31.18 -1.23 -2.76
N ASP A 172 -29.90 -1.30 -2.40
CA ASP A 172 -29.31 -2.44 -1.69
C ASP A 172 -29.07 -2.12 -0.21
N ILE A 173 -29.89 -2.72 0.65
CA ILE A 173 -29.84 -2.54 2.10
C ILE A 173 -28.56 -3.11 2.75
N SER A 174 -27.80 -3.94 2.03
CA SER A 174 -26.53 -4.47 2.56
C SER A 174 -25.54 -3.35 2.87
N TRP A 175 -25.68 -2.20 2.21
CA TRP A 175 -24.91 -0.98 2.43
C TRP A 175 -25.38 -0.11 3.59
N ASP A 176 -26.45 -0.47 4.31
CA ASP A 176 -26.91 0.37 5.42
C ASP A 176 -25.81 0.55 6.48
N SER A 177 -25.83 1.71 7.16
CA SER A 177 -24.79 2.07 8.11
C SER A 177 -24.65 1.07 9.27
N ALA A 178 -25.74 0.42 9.68
CA ALA A 178 -25.73 -0.58 10.74
C ALA A 178 -24.92 -1.82 10.35
N ASN A 179 -25.09 -2.31 9.12
CA ASN A 179 -24.34 -3.40 8.51
C ASN A 179 -22.89 -2.98 8.29
N MET A 180 -22.66 -1.78 7.74
CA MET A 180 -21.30 -1.32 7.49
C MET A 180 -20.48 -1.12 8.75
N ARG A 181 -21.14 -0.76 9.86
CA ARG A 181 -20.47 -0.71 11.16
C ARG A 181 -20.05 -2.09 11.66
N ARG A 182 -20.84 -3.15 11.41
CA ARG A 182 -20.43 -4.53 11.76
C ARG A 182 -19.17 -4.96 11.00
N TYR A 183 -19.02 -4.53 9.75
CA TYR A 183 -17.79 -4.79 9.00
C TYR A 183 -16.59 -4.04 9.59
N PHE A 184 -16.77 -2.79 10.01
CA PHE A 184 -15.72 -2.04 10.72
C PHE A 184 -15.33 -2.71 12.04
N GLU A 185 -16.30 -3.14 12.86
CA GLU A 185 -16.09 -3.91 14.09
C GLU A 185 -15.31 -5.22 13.85
N ARG A 186 -15.54 -5.88 12.70
CA ARG A 186 -14.82 -7.11 12.34
C ARG A 186 -13.40 -6.84 11.83
N LEU A 187 -13.20 -5.71 11.18
CA LEU A 187 -11.92 -5.31 10.60
C LEU A 187 -10.94 -4.81 11.66
N GLU A 188 -11.46 -4.03 12.62
CA GLU A 188 -10.65 -3.31 13.61
C GLU A 188 -10.18 -4.20 14.77
N ARG A 189 -8.93 -4.00 15.16
CA ARG A 189 -8.40 -4.35 16.48
C ARG A 189 -7.99 -3.06 17.19
N CYS A 190 -8.93 -2.48 17.92
CA CYS A 190 -8.75 -1.22 18.63
C CYS A 190 -7.82 -1.43 19.83
N GLU A 191 -6.69 -0.73 19.83
CA GLU A 191 -5.69 -0.78 20.91
C GLU A 191 -5.66 0.50 21.75
N TYR A 192 -6.42 1.54 21.37
CA TYR A 192 -6.46 2.84 22.06
C TYR A 192 -7.70 3.06 22.96
N VAL A 193 -8.68 2.15 22.92
CA VAL A 193 -9.86 2.13 23.82
C VAL A 193 -9.81 0.87 24.68
N PRO A 194 -10.08 0.95 26.00
CA PRO A 194 -10.20 -0.25 26.83
C PRO A 194 -11.30 -1.17 26.32
N ARG A 195 -11.00 -2.48 26.24
CA ARG A 195 -12.01 -3.47 25.87
C ARG A 195 -13.18 -3.42 26.86
N PRO A 196 -14.43 -3.24 26.40
CA PRO A 196 -15.58 -3.22 27.27
C PRO A 196 -15.86 -4.61 27.87
N ILE A 197 -16.31 -4.64 29.13
CA ILE A 197 -16.65 -5.88 29.84
C ILE A 197 -18.12 -6.27 29.65
N PHE A 198 -19.04 -5.30 29.64
CA PHE A 198 -20.49 -5.55 29.65
C PHE A 198 -21.21 -5.11 28.38
N SER A 199 -20.89 -3.92 27.86
CA SER A 199 -21.52 -3.36 26.66
C SER A 199 -20.51 -2.58 25.84
N ASN A 200 -20.64 -2.61 24.52
CA ASN A 200 -19.74 -1.93 23.57
C ASN A 200 -20.47 -0.73 22.93
N PRO A 201 -20.74 0.36 23.66
CA PRO A 201 -21.45 1.52 23.11
C PRO A 201 -20.64 2.23 22.03
N SER A 202 -19.31 2.16 22.10
CA SER A 202 -18.42 2.73 21.08
C SER A 202 -18.47 1.95 19.78
N ARG A 203 -18.91 0.68 19.81
CA ARG A 203 -18.94 -0.24 18.67
C ARG A 203 -17.57 -0.38 18.00
N HIS A 204 -16.49 -0.40 18.78
CA HIS A 204 -15.16 -0.73 18.28
C HIS A 204 -15.00 -2.23 18.06
N GLY A 205 -14.16 -2.59 17.09
CA GLY A 205 -13.63 -3.93 16.95
C GLY A 205 -12.41 -4.14 17.84
N PHE A 206 -12.23 -5.34 18.40
CA PHE A 206 -11.07 -5.64 19.26
C PHE A 206 -10.32 -6.90 18.85
N ASP A 207 -10.79 -7.60 17.81
CA ASP A 207 -10.31 -8.93 17.41
C ASP A 207 -10.00 -8.99 15.90
N GLY A 208 -10.12 -7.87 15.21
CA GLY A 208 -9.85 -7.76 13.78
C GLY A 208 -8.36 -7.89 13.43
N TRP A 209 -8.09 -7.90 12.12
CA TRP A 209 -6.73 -8.03 11.63
C TRP A 209 -5.97 -6.70 11.68
N LEU A 210 -6.67 -5.57 11.53
CA LEU A 210 -6.06 -4.24 11.44
C LEU A 210 -5.93 -3.60 12.83
N PRO A 211 -4.74 -3.52 13.43
CA PRO A 211 -4.57 -2.76 14.66
C PRO A 211 -4.80 -1.27 14.40
N THR A 212 -5.57 -0.64 15.29
CA THR A 212 -5.72 0.81 15.32
C THR A 212 -5.21 1.35 16.64
N ASN A 213 -4.34 2.35 16.58
CA ASN A 213 -3.70 2.93 17.74
C ASN A 213 -3.60 4.46 17.63
N ARG A 214 -3.22 5.15 18.71
CA ARG A 214 -3.07 6.61 18.75
C ARG A 214 -1.70 7.00 19.28
N GLY A 215 -1.22 8.16 18.83
CA GLY A 215 -0.05 8.79 19.43
C GLY A 215 -0.28 9.05 20.92
N ASN A 216 0.79 9.01 21.70
CA ASN A 216 0.71 9.24 23.15
C ASN A 216 0.31 10.71 23.42
N PRO A 217 -0.87 10.97 24.02
CA PRO A 217 -1.31 12.35 24.28
C PRO A 217 -0.43 13.08 25.29
N ALA A 218 0.38 12.37 26.09
CA ALA A 218 1.33 12.99 27.00
C ALA A 218 2.43 13.78 26.27
N LEU A 219 2.68 13.50 24.99
CA LEU A 219 3.63 14.26 24.17
C LEU A 219 3.25 15.75 24.05
N LEU A 220 1.97 16.09 24.23
CA LEU A 220 1.52 17.48 24.28
C LEU A 220 2.16 18.26 25.43
N LEU A 221 2.55 17.59 26.53
CA LEU A 221 3.19 18.21 27.69
C LEU A 221 4.69 18.43 27.50
N GLU A 222 5.30 17.78 26.51
CA GLU A 222 6.74 17.87 26.26
C GLU A 222 7.12 19.13 25.47
N ASP A 223 6.14 19.83 24.90
CA ASP A 223 6.35 21.01 24.08
C ASP A 223 5.33 22.13 24.39
N PRO A 224 5.77 23.26 24.97
CA PRO A 224 4.89 24.36 25.33
C PRO A 224 4.13 24.98 24.14
N ALA A 225 4.73 24.98 22.95
CA ALA A 225 4.11 25.54 21.75
C ALA A 225 2.97 24.63 21.27
N ILE A 226 3.20 23.31 21.20
CA ILE A 226 2.15 22.32 20.88
C ILE A 226 1.02 22.38 21.90
N LEU A 227 1.35 22.47 23.19
CA LEU A 227 0.39 22.59 24.28
C LEU A 227 -0.55 23.78 24.09
N LYS A 228 0.02 24.95 23.74
CA LYS A 228 -0.72 26.19 23.50
C LYS A 228 -1.65 26.07 22.29
N VAL A 229 -1.18 25.45 21.20
CA VAL A 229 -2.00 25.19 20.00
C VAL A 229 -3.18 24.27 20.35
N ALA A 230 -2.94 23.18 21.07
CA ALA A 230 -3.99 22.26 21.50
C ALA A 230 -5.04 22.95 22.40
N GLN A 231 -4.60 23.78 23.36
CA GLN A 231 -5.50 24.55 24.23
C GLN A 231 -6.36 25.54 23.43
N ALA A 232 -5.75 26.29 22.50
CA ALA A 232 -6.48 27.23 21.64
C ALA A 232 -7.50 26.52 20.75
N ALA A 233 -7.13 25.36 20.19
CA ALA A 233 -8.04 24.54 19.40
C ALA A 233 -9.23 24.06 20.22
N LEU A 234 -9.03 23.57 21.45
CA LEU A 234 -10.11 23.12 22.33
C LEU A 234 -11.02 24.27 22.79
N ALA A 235 -10.44 25.42 23.15
CA ALA A 235 -11.20 26.60 23.58
C ALA A 235 -12.16 27.10 22.49
N LYS A 236 -11.78 27.00 21.20
CA LYS A 236 -12.67 27.34 20.08
C LYS A 236 -13.98 26.55 20.09
N TYR A 237 -13.98 25.35 20.67
CA TYR A 237 -15.16 24.48 20.78
C TYR A 237 -15.77 24.46 22.19
N GLY A 238 -15.41 25.41 23.07
CA GLY A 238 -15.92 25.46 24.44
C GLY A 238 -15.46 24.28 25.31
N LEU A 239 -14.29 23.72 25.00
CA LEU A 239 -13.68 22.59 25.70
C LEU A 239 -12.50 23.04 26.58
N GLU A 240 -12.62 24.20 27.22
CA GLU A 240 -11.63 24.67 28.18
C GLU A 240 -11.47 23.66 29.33
N GLY A 241 -10.22 23.29 29.65
CA GLY A 241 -9.91 22.29 30.68
C GLY A 241 -10.09 20.83 30.22
N ALA A 242 -10.50 20.56 28.98
CA ALA A 242 -10.58 19.19 28.45
C ALA A 242 -9.22 18.49 28.33
N LEU A 243 -8.14 19.28 28.22
CA LEU A 243 -6.78 18.77 28.02
C LEU A 243 -6.31 17.80 29.12
N GLU A 244 -6.55 18.13 30.40
CA GLU A 244 -6.19 17.24 31.51
C GLU A 244 -6.95 15.91 31.43
N LYS A 245 -8.22 15.95 31.00
CA LYS A 245 -9.04 14.76 30.78
C LYS A 245 -8.52 13.94 29.59
N ILE A 246 -8.01 14.59 28.55
CA ILE A 246 -7.41 13.93 27.39
C ILE A 246 -6.13 13.20 27.80
N ILE A 247 -5.22 13.89 28.49
CA ILE A 247 -3.94 13.33 28.94
C ILE A 247 -4.15 12.17 29.93
N SER A 248 -5.11 12.31 30.85
CA SER A 248 -5.47 11.23 31.79
C SER A 248 -6.29 10.10 31.16
N GLY A 249 -6.68 10.20 29.87
CA GLY A 249 -7.50 9.19 29.18
C GLY A 249 -8.98 9.19 29.57
N ASN A 250 -9.43 10.16 30.36
CA ASN A 250 -10.81 10.37 30.78
C ASN A 250 -11.69 10.98 29.68
N LEU A 251 -11.08 11.64 28.68
CA LEU A 251 -11.76 12.14 27.49
C LEU A 251 -10.98 11.72 26.24
N ARG A 252 -11.61 10.96 25.34
CA ARG A 252 -10.90 10.37 24.19
C ARG A 252 -11.01 11.16 22.90
N LEU A 253 -11.99 12.05 22.77
CA LEU A 253 -12.32 12.75 21.52
C LEU A 253 -12.26 11.80 20.32
N ASP A 254 -13.01 10.70 20.42
CA ASP A 254 -12.86 9.55 19.55
C ASP A 254 -13.67 9.68 18.27
N ILE A 255 -12.99 9.96 17.15
CA ILE A 255 -13.64 10.14 15.84
C ILE A 255 -14.38 8.88 15.36
N ASN A 256 -13.97 7.70 15.83
CA ASN A 256 -14.54 6.43 15.39
C ASN A 256 -15.62 5.91 16.34
N HIS A 257 -15.96 6.64 17.40
CA HIS A 257 -17.06 6.26 18.29
C HIS A 257 -18.39 6.26 17.53
N TRP A 258 -19.27 5.30 17.83
CA TRP A 258 -20.56 5.16 17.13
C TRP A 258 -21.40 6.44 17.13
N ASP A 259 -21.46 7.15 18.25
CA ASP A 259 -22.21 8.41 18.36
C ASP A 259 -21.68 9.50 17.43
N VAL A 260 -20.39 9.51 17.10
CA VAL A 260 -19.78 10.48 16.17
C VAL A 260 -20.23 10.22 14.74
N ALA A 261 -20.35 8.94 14.35
CA ALA A 261 -20.83 8.54 13.03
C ALA A 261 -22.25 9.06 12.72
N SER A 262 -23.01 9.48 13.73
CA SER A 262 -24.32 10.10 13.57
C SER A 262 -24.27 11.60 13.21
N GLY A 263 -23.10 12.12 12.81
CA GLY A 263 -22.92 13.48 12.32
C GLY A 263 -22.46 14.48 13.39
N GLN A 264 -21.70 14.04 14.39
CA GLN A 264 -21.12 14.97 15.36
C GLN A 264 -19.96 15.75 14.74
N GLU A 265 -19.90 17.04 15.04
CA GLU A 265 -18.83 17.93 14.63
C GLU A 265 -18.00 18.35 15.85
N GLY A 266 -16.70 18.55 15.66
CA GLY A 266 -15.81 19.00 16.73
C GLY A 266 -14.37 18.54 16.56
N PRO A 267 -13.52 18.81 17.57
CA PRO A 267 -12.16 18.33 17.59
C PRO A 267 -12.17 16.84 17.94
N PHE A 268 -11.55 16.04 17.09
CA PHE A 268 -11.35 14.61 17.34
C PHE A 268 -9.89 14.22 17.15
N ILE A 269 -9.47 13.17 17.86
CA ILE A 269 -8.16 12.55 17.70
C ILE A 269 -8.33 11.36 16.74
N ALA A 270 -7.73 11.46 15.57
CA ALA A 270 -7.76 10.37 14.60
C ALA A 270 -6.77 9.26 14.99
N PRO A 271 -7.20 7.98 15.03
CA PRO A 271 -6.27 6.88 15.18
C PRO A 271 -5.56 6.57 13.85
N MET A 272 -4.49 5.81 13.96
CA MET A 272 -3.68 5.31 12.86
C MET A 272 -3.78 3.79 12.78
N ALA A 273 -3.70 3.26 11.57
CA ALA A 273 -3.49 1.84 11.28
C ALA A 273 -2.06 1.41 11.70
N ALA A 274 -1.86 1.24 13.01
CA ALA A 274 -0.55 0.99 13.60
C ALA A 274 -0.65 0.01 14.77
N ASP A 275 0.40 -0.79 14.95
CA ASP A 275 0.50 -1.79 16.03
C ASP A 275 0.82 -1.15 17.39
N SER A 276 0.85 -1.98 18.44
CA SER A 276 1.23 -1.56 19.81
C SER A 276 2.64 -0.98 19.94
N ARG A 277 3.50 -1.13 18.92
CA ARG A 277 4.83 -0.51 18.85
C ARG A 277 4.84 0.76 17.99
N ASN A 278 3.67 1.25 17.58
CA ASN A 278 3.47 2.38 16.68
C ASN A 278 4.12 2.20 15.30
N ARG A 279 4.20 0.95 14.81
CA ARG A 279 4.61 0.68 13.43
C ARG A 279 3.38 0.60 12.54
N ARG A 280 3.49 1.08 11.31
CA ARG A 280 2.46 0.92 10.29
C ARG A 280 2.01 -0.54 10.20
N THR A 281 0.71 -0.75 10.02
CA THR A 281 0.16 -2.03 9.58
C THR A 281 -0.71 -1.80 8.37
N SER A 282 -0.56 -2.64 7.36
CA SER A 282 -1.26 -2.52 6.08
C SER A 282 -1.87 -3.84 5.65
N VAL A 283 -2.56 -3.82 4.50
CA VAL A 283 -3.07 -5.04 3.87
C VAL A 283 -1.94 -6.00 3.48
N ARG A 284 -0.73 -5.49 3.26
CA ARG A 284 0.44 -6.29 2.90
C ARG A 284 0.71 -7.37 3.94
N GLU A 285 0.83 -6.99 5.21
CA GLU A 285 1.11 -7.93 6.30
C GLU A 285 0.00 -8.98 6.38
N TYR A 286 -1.27 -8.57 6.26
CA TYR A 286 -2.40 -9.49 6.30
C TYR A 286 -2.39 -10.53 5.17
N LEU A 287 -2.00 -10.12 3.97
CA LEU A 287 -1.83 -10.99 2.81
C LEU A 287 -0.67 -11.98 2.99
N LEU A 288 0.51 -11.47 3.36
CA LEU A 288 1.72 -12.28 3.51
C LEU A 288 1.58 -13.29 4.65
N ASP A 289 1.04 -12.87 5.80
CA ASP A 289 0.77 -13.75 6.94
C ASP A 289 -0.23 -14.85 6.55
N THR A 290 -1.32 -14.48 5.87
CA THR A 290 -2.32 -15.48 5.42
C THR A 290 -1.73 -16.45 4.41
N GLN A 291 -0.95 -15.95 3.45
CA GLN A 291 -0.30 -16.81 2.46
C GLN A 291 0.64 -17.83 3.12
N SER A 292 1.35 -17.45 4.19
CA SER A 292 2.22 -18.37 4.92
C SER A 292 1.45 -19.53 5.57
N VAL A 293 0.19 -19.30 5.97
CA VAL A 293 -0.71 -20.30 6.57
C VAL A 293 -1.43 -21.13 5.50
N TYR A 294 -1.76 -20.52 4.36
CA TYR A 294 -2.51 -21.14 3.26
C TYR A 294 -1.72 -21.14 1.93
N PRO A 295 -0.49 -21.70 1.88
CA PRO A 295 0.41 -21.53 0.74
C PRO A 295 -0.07 -22.21 -0.55
N ASN A 296 -1.00 -23.16 -0.46
CA ASN A 296 -1.61 -23.85 -1.61
C ASN A 296 -2.93 -23.22 -2.07
N LEU A 297 -3.47 -22.24 -1.31
CA LEU A 297 -4.75 -21.60 -1.61
C LEU A 297 -4.60 -20.13 -1.95
N LEU A 298 -3.62 -19.41 -1.37
CA LEU A 298 -3.40 -18.00 -1.66
C LEU A 298 -2.07 -17.80 -2.38
N HIS A 299 -2.13 -17.59 -3.69
CA HIS A 299 -0.98 -17.23 -4.49
C HIS A 299 -0.99 -15.72 -4.76
N ILE A 300 0.16 -15.08 -4.58
CA ILE A 300 0.36 -13.66 -4.85
C ILE A 300 1.48 -13.60 -5.89
N ARG A 301 1.19 -13.01 -7.05
CA ARG A 301 2.16 -12.82 -8.12
C ARG A 301 2.40 -11.32 -8.31
N THR A 302 3.57 -10.87 -7.88
CA THR A 302 4.05 -9.50 -8.10
C THR A 302 4.58 -9.33 -9.52
N ASN A 303 4.90 -8.09 -9.91
CA ASN A 303 5.43 -7.77 -11.24
C ASN A 303 4.53 -8.33 -12.36
N SER A 304 3.21 -8.24 -12.16
CA SER A 304 2.19 -8.85 -13.03
C SER A 304 1.13 -7.82 -13.39
N LEU A 305 1.36 -7.11 -14.50
CA LEU A 305 0.47 -6.06 -14.98
C LEU A 305 -0.68 -6.67 -15.78
N ALA A 306 -1.88 -6.70 -15.21
CA ALA A 306 -3.09 -7.10 -15.94
C ALA A 306 -3.34 -6.15 -17.13
N THR A 307 -3.54 -6.73 -18.32
CA THR A 307 -3.75 -5.99 -19.57
C THR A 307 -5.17 -6.15 -20.11
N ARG A 308 -5.84 -7.27 -19.80
CA ARG A 308 -7.19 -7.55 -20.28
C ARG A 308 -7.92 -8.60 -19.44
N VAL A 309 -9.22 -8.43 -19.24
CA VAL A 309 -10.13 -9.50 -18.79
C VAL A 309 -10.55 -10.33 -20.00
N LEU A 310 -10.47 -11.65 -19.87
CA LEU A 310 -10.78 -12.60 -20.92
C LEU A 310 -12.22 -13.07 -20.79
N PHE A 311 -12.94 -13.13 -21.92
CA PHE A 311 -14.38 -13.40 -21.95
C PHE A 311 -14.75 -14.57 -22.87
N GLU A 312 -15.77 -15.32 -22.46
CA GLU A 312 -16.55 -16.22 -23.31
C GLU A 312 -17.99 -15.70 -23.37
N GLY A 313 -18.37 -15.11 -24.51
CA GLY A 313 -19.58 -14.30 -24.58
C GLY A 313 -19.49 -13.12 -23.61
N ASN A 314 -20.44 -13.02 -22.67
CA ASN A 314 -20.47 -11.99 -21.63
C ASN A 314 -19.95 -12.47 -20.27
N THR A 315 -19.33 -13.65 -20.21
CA THR A 315 -18.81 -14.23 -18.96
C THR A 315 -17.31 -14.01 -18.88
N ALA A 316 -16.84 -13.39 -17.80
CA ALA A 316 -15.40 -13.27 -17.53
C ALA A 316 -14.83 -14.65 -17.12
N VAL A 317 -13.82 -15.13 -17.84
CA VAL A 317 -13.22 -16.47 -17.65
C VAL A 317 -11.74 -16.42 -17.26
N GLY A 318 -11.18 -15.23 -17.07
CA GLY A 318 -9.83 -15.06 -16.55
C GLY A 318 -9.18 -13.74 -16.94
N VAL A 319 -7.86 -13.69 -16.83
CA VAL A 319 -7.08 -12.45 -17.02
C VAL A 319 -5.86 -12.73 -17.89
N GLU A 320 -5.60 -11.82 -18.81
CA GLU A 320 -4.32 -11.67 -19.50
C GLU A 320 -3.47 -10.63 -18.77
N PHE A 321 -2.19 -10.93 -18.60
CA PHE A 321 -1.25 -10.03 -17.94
C PHE A 321 0.15 -10.15 -18.53
N LEU A 322 0.94 -9.10 -18.38
CA LEU A 322 2.36 -9.10 -18.67
C LEU A 322 3.15 -9.34 -17.38
N GLU A 323 4.02 -10.34 -17.42
CA GLU A 323 4.96 -10.66 -16.35
C GLU A 323 6.29 -9.92 -16.57
N GLY A 324 6.68 -9.08 -15.62
CA GLY A 324 7.90 -8.29 -15.67
C GLY A 324 7.84 -7.08 -14.71
N ALA A 325 9.01 -6.60 -14.30
CA ALA A 325 9.11 -5.43 -13.43
C ALA A 325 8.86 -4.13 -14.20
N SER A 326 8.26 -3.13 -13.55
CA SER A 326 8.09 -1.75 -14.05
C SER A 326 7.51 -1.63 -15.46
N LEU A 327 6.56 -2.52 -15.80
CA LEU A 327 5.91 -2.54 -17.12
C LEU A 327 4.87 -1.43 -17.30
N TYR A 328 4.34 -0.90 -16.20
CA TYR A 328 3.33 0.15 -16.27
C TYR A 328 3.99 1.52 -16.40
N LYS A 329 3.48 2.36 -17.31
CA LYS A 329 4.09 3.67 -17.64
C LYS A 329 4.12 4.67 -16.50
N ALA A 330 3.28 4.49 -15.47
CA ALA A 330 3.30 5.32 -14.28
C ALA A 330 4.41 4.90 -13.29
N ASP A 331 5.07 3.77 -13.50
CA ASP A 331 6.19 3.36 -12.68
C ASP A 331 7.41 4.26 -12.94
N PRO A 332 8.00 4.88 -11.90
CA PRO A 332 9.17 5.75 -12.07
C PRO A 332 10.38 5.05 -12.69
N TYR A 333 10.46 3.72 -12.59
CA TYR A 333 11.50 2.91 -13.20
C TYR A 333 11.11 2.37 -14.58
N HIS A 334 9.98 2.78 -15.14
CA HIS A 334 9.58 2.39 -16.48
C HIS A 334 10.58 2.88 -17.53
N ASP A 335 11.06 1.94 -18.36
CA ASP A 335 11.95 2.19 -19.48
C ASP A 335 11.28 1.71 -20.78
N GLU A 336 11.02 2.64 -21.72
CA GLU A 336 10.43 2.31 -23.03
C GLU A 336 11.33 1.39 -23.87
N SER A 337 12.64 1.39 -23.60
CA SER A 337 13.61 0.47 -24.22
C SER A 337 13.81 -0.84 -23.45
N GLY A 338 13.14 -0.97 -22.30
CA GLY A 338 13.20 -2.12 -21.41
C GLY A 338 12.50 -3.37 -21.96
N THR A 339 12.47 -4.43 -21.15
CA THR A 339 11.81 -5.69 -21.53
C THR A 339 10.29 -5.50 -21.61
N ALA A 340 9.67 -5.93 -22.70
CA ALA A 340 8.22 -5.81 -22.93
C ALA A 340 7.34 -6.65 -21.98
N GLY A 341 7.94 -7.39 -21.05
CA GLY A 341 7.27 -8.40 -20.23
C GLY A 341 6.95 -9.67 -21.03
N VAL A 342 6.58 -10.73 -20.31
CA VAL A 342 6.14 -12.00 -20.91
C VAL A 342 4.63 -12.07 -20.80
N LEU A 343 3.95 -12.21 -21.95
CA LEU A 343 2.49 -12.36 -21.96
C LEU A 343 2.09 -13.70 -21.35
N ARG A 344 1.17 -13.64 -20.39
CA ARG A 344 0.61 -14.78 -19.67
C ARG A 344 -0.90 -14.66 -19.62
N GLN A 345 -1.56 -15.79 -19.40
CA GLN A 345 -2.99 -15.86 -19.11
C GLN A 345 -3.24 -16.80 -17.94
N VAL A 346 -4.31 -16.53 -17.22
CA VAL A 346 -4.81 -17.40 -16.15
C VAL A 346 -6.33 -17.48 -16.24
N ARG A 347 -6.90 -18.66 -15.99
CA ARG A 347 -8.36 -18.85 -15.96
C ARG A 347 -8.92 -18.70 -14.56
N ALA A 348 -10.15 -18.19 -14.47
CA ALA A 348 -10.94 -18.16 -13.25
C ALA A 348 -12.14 -19.11 -13.40
N ASN A 349 -12.29 -20.05 -12.47
CA ASN A 349 -13.38 -21.03 -12.45
C ASN A 349 -14.68 -20.43 -11.90
N ARG A 350 -14.60 -19.34 -11.14
CA ARG A 350 -15.77 -18.61 -10.63
C ARG A 350 -15.78 -17.16 -11.10
N GLU A 351 -14.87 -16.35 -10.57
CA GLU A 351 -14.92 -14.89 -10.78
C GLU A 351 -13.54 -14.28 -11.04
N VAL A 352 -13.55 -13.26 -11.91
CA VAL A 352 -12.48 -12.28 -12.01
C VAL A 352 -12.90 -11.05 -11.24
N ILE A 353 -12.09 -10.63 -10.28
CA ILE A 353 -12.40 -9.50 -9.39
C ILE A 353 -11.41 -8.37 -9.68
N LEU A 354 -11.91 -7.22 -10.10
CA LEU A 354 -11.08 -6.03 -10.33
C LEU A 354 -10.97 -5.20 -9.05
N SER A 355 -9.75 -4.99 -8.60
CA SER A 355 -9.39 -4.23 -7.38
C SER A 355 -8.18 -3.32 -7.62
N GLY A 356 -8.00 -2.84 -8.86
CA GLY A 356 -6.92 -1.93 -9.27
C GLY A 356 -7.08 -0.48 -8.81
N GLY A 357 -8.03 -0.20 -7.91
CA GLY A 357 -8.33 1.15 -7.44
C GLY A 357 -9.09 2.01 -8.45
N ALA A 358 -9.29 3.28 -8.10
CA ALA A 358 -10.17 4.21 -8.82
C ALA A 358 -9.69 4.56 -10.25
N PHE A 359 -8.38 4.44 -10.53
CA PHE A 359 -7.82 4.72 -11.85
C PHE A 359 -7.72 3.45 -12.70
N ASN A 360 -7.08 2.40 -12.19
CA ASN A 360 -6.77 1.23 -13.03
C ASN A 360 -7.94 0.26 -13.20
N SER A 361 -8.91 0.19 -12.29
CA SER A 361 -10.09 -0.66 -12.47
C SER A 361 -10.94 -0.23 -13.69
N PRO A 362 -11.36 1.05 -13.82
CA PRO A 362 -12.07 1.48 -15.02
C PRO A 362 -11.20 1.44 -16.27
N GLN A 363 -9.89 1.72 -16.17
CA GLN A 363 -8.97 1.57 -17.30
C GLN A 363 -8.96 0.12 -17.81
N LEU A 364 -8.82 -0.87 -16.92
CA LEU A 364 -8.80 -2.28 -17.32
C LEU A 364 -10.14 -2.74 -17.88
N LEU A 365 -11.27 -2.25 -17.35
CA LEU A 365 -12.59 -2.48 -17.98
C LEU A 365 -12.61 -1.97 -19.42
N LYS A 366 -12.17 -0.72 -19.65
CA LYS A 366 -12.10 -0.13 -20.99
C LYS A 366 -11.19 -0.92 -21.92
N LEU A 367 -9.98 -1.29 -21.47
CA LEU A 367 -9.03 -2.15 -22.22
C LEU A 367 -9.59 -3.54 -22.54
N SER A 368 -10.63 -3.96 -21.81
CA SER A 368 -11.32 -5.23 -22.00
C SER A 368 -12.64 -5.10 -22.79
N GLY A 369 -12.91 -3.94 -23.39
CA GLY A 369 -14.10 -3.69 -24.19
C GLY A 369 -15.35 -3.31 -23.40
N ILE A 370 -15.23 -2.99 -22.11
CA ILE A 370 -16.36 -2.56 -21.25
C ILE A 370 -16.20 -1.07 -20.93
N GLY A 371 -17.04 -0.23 -21.52
CA GLY A 371 -16.97 1.22 -21.31
C GLY A 371 -17.74 2.01 -22.37
N PRO A 372 -17.56 3.34 -22.46
CA PRO A 372 -18.23 4.16 -23.45
C PRO A 372 -17.84 3.73 -24.88
N ALA A 373 -18.77 3.18 -25.66
CA ALA A 373 -18.43 2.54 -26.93
C ALA A 373 -17.77 3.46 -27.97
N HIS A 374 -18.01 4.77 -27.91
CA HIS A 374 -17.34 5.74 -28.79
C HIS A 374 -15.87 5.91 -28.42
N GLU A 375 -15.56 6.12 -27.13
CA GLU A 375 -14.20 6.26 -26.61
C GLU A 375 -13.38 4.99 -26.88
N LEU A 376 -13.98 3.81 -26.68
CA LEU A 376 -13.32 2.53 -26.98
C LEU A 376 -12.91 2.44 -28.46
N ARG A 377 -13.81 2.80 -29.38
CA ARG A 377 -13.52 2.79 -30.83
C ARG A 377 -12.45 3.80 -31.23
N ASP A 378 -12.42 4.98 -30.61
CA ASP A 378 -11.38 5.98 -30.82
C ASP A 378 -9.98 5.46 -30.42
N HIS A 379 -9.92 4.51 -29.50
CA HIS A 379 -8.72 3.79 -29.09
C HIS A 379 -8.49 2.45 -29.82
N GLY A 380 -9.29 2.12 -30.85
CA GLY A 380 -9.17 0.87 -31.61
C GLY A 380 -9.56 -0.38 -30.82
N ILE A 381 -10.37 -0.23 -29.76
CA ILE A 381 -10.88 -1.33 -28.94
C ILE A 381 -12.31 -1.62 -29.38
N GLU A 382 -12.60 -2.89 -29.71
CA GLU A 382 -13.96 -3.33 -30.03
C GLU A 382 -14.82 -3.33 -28.76
N PRO A 383 -15.95 -2.59 -28.73
CA PRO A 383 -16.85 -2.59 -27.58
C PRO A 383 -17.55 -3.94 -27.40
N LEU A 384 -17.34 -4.60 -26.26
CA LEU A 384 -18.10 -5.77 -25.82
C LEU A 384 -19.39 -5.35 -25.12
N VAL A 385 -19.31 -4.36 -24.23
CA VAL A 385 -20.45 -3.78 -23.51
C VAL A 385 -20.32 -2.26 -23.54
N ASP A 386 -21.32 -1.59 -24.11
CA ASP A 386 -21.44 -0.13 -24.04
C ASP A 386 -21.94 0.27 -22.65
N LEU A 387 -21.01 0.71 -21.80
CA LEU A 387 -21.29 1.11 -20.42
C LEU A 387 -20.71 2.51 -20.17
N PRO A 388 -21.45 3.58 -20.51
CA PRO A 388 -20.92 4.94 -20.56
C PRO A 388 -20.50 5.51 -19.19
N GLY A 389 -20.89 4.87 -18.07
CA GLY A 389 -20.46 5.28 -16.74
C GLY A 389 -19.04 4.83 -16.36
N VAL A 390 -18.39 3.94 -17.13
CA VAL A 390 -17.05 3.44 -16.78
C VAL A 390 -16.02 4.55 -16.94
N GLY A 391 -15.34 4.89 -15.84
CA GLY A 391 -14.35 5.97 -15.79
C GLY A 391 -14.93 7.35 -15.50
N GLU A 392 -16.26 7.45 -15.36
CA GLU A 392 -16.95 8.69 -15.00
C GLU A 392 -17.17 8.80 -13.49
N ASN A 393 -17.71 9.95 -13.06
CA ASN A 393 -18.08 10.23 -11.66
C ASN A 393 -16.92 10.04 -10.66
N LEU A 394 -15.68 10.33 -11.10
CA LEU A 394 -14.53 10.40 -10.21
C LEU A 394 -14.78 11.49 -9.17
N GLN A 395 -14.78 11.09 -7.90
CA GLN A 395 -14.91 11.98 -6.76
C GLN A 395 -13.67 11.85 -5.90
N ASP A 396 -13.16 12.99 -5.45
CA ASP A 396 -12.04 13.05 -4.53
C ASP A 396 -12.23 14.22 -3.56
N ARG A 397 -11.42 14.28 -2.51
CA ARG A 397 -11.42 15.36 -1.53
C ARG A 397 -10.27 16.31 -1.84
N TYR A 398 -10.60 17.52 -2.28
CA TYR A 398 -9.59 18.55 -2.46
C TYR A 398 -8.99 18.96 -1.11
N GLU A 399 -7.67 18.98 -1.05
CA GLU A 399 -6.91 19.46 0.09
C GLU A 399 -6.22 20.78 -0.27
N VAL A 400 -6.23 21.72 0.67
CA VAL A 400 -5.49 22.97 0.56
C VAL A 400 -4.64 23.12 1.80
N GLY A 401 -3.32 23.03 1.64
CA GLY A 401 -2.38 23.20 2.73
C GLY A 401 -2.34 24.65 3.22
N ILE A 402 -2.45 24.83 4.53
CA ILE A 402 -2.16 26.11 5.20
C ILE A 402 -0.90 25.90 6.03
N VAL A 403 0.20 26.48 5.59
CA VAL A 403 1.49 26.39 6.30
C VAL A 403 1.70 27.68 7.08
N SER A 404 2.10 27.55 8.35
CA SER A 404 2.44 28.68 9.21
C SER A 404 3.81 28.44 9.82
N GLU A 405 4.66 29.45 9.75
CA GLU A 405 5.95 29.43 10.44
C GLU A 405 5.73 29.67 11.93
N MET A 406 6.26 28.78 12.76
CA MET A 406 6.21 28.92 14.22
C MET A 406 7.22 29.97 14.68
N SER A 407 6.92 30.70 15.75
CA SER A 407 7.84 31.71 16.31
C SER A 407 9.07 31.13 17.02
N GLU A 408 9.05 29.82 17.30
CA GLU A 408 10.10 29.07 17.97
C GLU A 408 10.12 27.62 17.47
N ASP A 409 11.28 26.98 17.52
CA ASP A 409 11.43 25.56 17.19
C ASP A 409 10.67 24.69 18.19
N LEU A 410 10.06 23.62 17.69
CA LEU A 410 9.41 22.62 18.55
C LEU A 410 10.47 21.83 19.31
N ALA A 411 10.48 21.99 20.64
CA ALA A 411 11.40 21.30 21.55
C ALA A 411 11.32 19.78 21.42
N LEU A 412 10.11 19.25 21.17
CA LEU A 412 9.88 17.81 20.97
C LEU A 412 10.65 17.25 19.76
N LEU A 413 10.96 18.09 18.78
CA LEU A 413 11.57 17.69 17.50
C LEU A 413 13.07 18.00 17.44
N LYS A 414 13.66 18.56 18.51
CA LYS A 414 15.03 19.09 18.54
C LYS A 414 16.09 18.05 18.14
N ASP A 415 15.93 16.81 18.60
CA ASP A 415 16.88 15.72 18.35
C ASP A 415 16.43 14.79 17.20
N CYS A 416 15.35 15.14 16.50
CA CYS A 416 14.86 14.37 15.36
C CYS A 416 15.76 14.59 14.14
N THR A 417 16.24 13.50 13.54
CA THR A 417 17.09 13.54 12.34
C THR A 417 16.30 13.60 11.03
N TRP A 418 14.99 13.33 11.06
CA TRP A 418 14.09 13.38 9.90
C TRP A 418 14.60 12.64 8.65
N GLY A 419 15.32 11.53 8.84
CA GLY A 419 15.89 10.77 7.73
C GLY A 419 17.08 11.46 7.04
N ARG A 420 17.69 12.51 7.62
CA ARG A 420 18.95 13.09 7.13
C ARG A 420 20.02 12.00 7.01
N GLY A 421 20.49 11.79 5.78
CA GLY A 421 21.50 10.76 5.43
C GLY A 421 20.92 9.51 4.75
N MET A 422 19.60 9.34 4.70
CA MET A 422 18.92 8.23 4.02
C MET A 422 18.22 8.62 2.71
N ILE A 423 18.01 9.91 2.48
CA ILE A 423 17.37 10.46 1.29
C ILE A 423 18.46 11.10 0.42
N PRO A 424 18.72 10.61 -0.81
CA PRO A 424 19.58 11.32 -1.76
C PRO A 424 19.04 12.73 -2.01
N ALA A 425 19.94 13.71 -2.02
CA ALA A 425 19.62 15.13 -2.23
C ALA A 425 18.94 15.41 -3.57
#